data_AF-A0AA42TVQ3-F1
#
_entry.id   AF-A0AA42TVQ3-F1
#
_cell.length_a   1.000
_cell.length_b   1.000
_cell.length_c   1.000
_cell.angle_alpha   90.00
_cell.angle_beta   90.00
_cell.angle_gamma   90.00
#
_symmetry.space_group_name_H-M   'P 1'
#
loop_
_entity.id
_entity.type
_entity.pdbx_description
1 polymer ?
#
loop_
_entity_poly.entity_id
_entity_poly.type
_entity_poly.pdbx_seq_one_letter_code
_entity_poly.pdbx_strand_id
1 'polypeptide(L)'
;MTQHTLRHGSKGQAVQQLQWALNAAGAKLVPDGDFGDETEKAVRAYQLKMGLVADGIAGPKTLAALAGADCSRLLNNATLVAAAKRLGVDLASVYAVNEVESNGAGFLANGKPKILYERHVMHARLCLVRNEGDNSAALIARADQLAAQHPNLVNRAPGGYAGGTAEHQRLANARYIDTLAANESASWGAFQIMGYHAERLGYASVDEFITLMHRSEADQFEAFVRFIEADAALLKALKAKKWADFARRYNGPAYARNLYDVKLERAYQRHADCGCGGQVKVAV
;
A
#
# COMPACT_ATOMS: atom_id res chain seq x y z
N MET A 1 -17.29 4.42 -17.39
CA MET A 1 -18.11 3.61 -16.47
C MET A 1 -17.29 3.33 -15.24
N THR A 2 -17.74 3.74 -14.05
CA THR A 2 -17.09 3.34 -12.79
C THR A 2 -17.23 1.83 -12.66
N GLN A 3 -16.15 1.07 -12.90
CA GLN A 3 -16.17 -0.37 -12.67
C GLN A 3 -16.39 -0.61 -11.18
N HIS A 4 -17.60 -1.03 -10.81
CA HIS A 4 -17.93 -1.42 -9.45
C HIS A 4 -17.14 -2.68 -9.08
N THR A 5 -16.55 -2.69 -7.89
CA THR A 5 -15.90 -3.89 -7.34
C THR A 5 -16.95 -4.96 -7.10
N LEU A 6 -16.77 -6.12 -7.75
CA LEU A 6 -17.64 -7.29 -7.57
C LEU A 6 -16.99 -8.27 -6.60
N ARG A 7 -17.80 -8.81 -5.69
CA ARG A 7 -17.39 -9.74 -4.62
C ARG A 7 -18.54 -10.69 -4.26
N HIS A 8 -18.27 -11.67 -3.41
CA HIS A 8 -19.31 -12.57 -2.89
C HIS A 8 -20.58 -11.84 -2.44
N GLY A 9 -21.75 -12.32 -2.86
CA GLY A 9 -23.06 -11.71 -2.65
C GLY A 9 -23.44 -10.61 -3.64
N SER A 10 -22.53 -10.16 -4.51
CA SER A 10 -22.89 -9.27 -5.63
C SER A 10 -23.83 -9.99 -6.60
N LYS A 11 -24.75 -9.24 -7.22
CA LYS A 11 -25.72 -9.79 -8.17
C LYS A 11 -25.92 -8.92 -9.41
N GLY A 12 -26.44 -9.52 -10.47
CA GLY A 12 -26.93 -8.84 -11.67
C GLY A 12 -25.98 -8.92 -12.88
N GLN A 13 -26.27 -8.10 -13.89
CA GLN A 13 -25.64 -8.18 -15.21
C GLN A 13 -24.10 -8.04 -15.17
N ALA A 14 -23.57 -7.22 -14.27
CA ALA A 14 -22.11 -7.06 -14.12
C ALA A 14 -21.43 -8.37 -13.67
N VAL A 15 -22.08 -9.15 -12.80
CA VAL A 15 -21.59 -10.46 -12.37
C VAL A 15 -21.69 -11.46 -13.52
N GLN A 16 -22.78 -11.44 -14.27
CA GLN A 16 -22.93 -12.31 -15.43
C GLN A 16 -21.82 -12.07 -16.47
N GLN A 17 -21.49 -10.79 -16.73
CA GLN A 17 -20.36 -10.41 -17.59
C GLN A 17 -19.02 -10.90 -17.05
N LEU A 18 -18.78 -10.78 -15.74
CA LEU A 18 -17.60 -11.34 -15.09
C LEU A 18 -17.52 -12.86 -15.28
N GLN A 19 -18.63 -13.59 -15.06
CA GLN A 19 -18.67 -15.04 -15.22
C GLN A 19 -18.37 -15.47 -16.67
N TRP A 20 -18.90 -14.76 -17.67
CA TRP A 20 -18.51 -14.99 -19.07
C TRP A 20 -17.03 -14.75 -19.32
N ALA A 21 -16.46 -13.65 -18.80
CA ALA A 21 -15.04 -13.35 -18.95
C ALA A 21 -14.15 -14.41 -18.29
N LEU A 22 -14.54 -14.89 -17.10
CA LEU A 22 -13.84 -15.98 -16.41
C LEU A 22 -13.92 -17.29 -17.21
N ASN A 23 -15.08 -17.61 -17.79
CA ASN A 23 -15.23 -18.78 -18.66
C ASN A 23 -14.36 -18.69 -19.90
N ALA A 24 -14.29 -17.52 -20.54
CA ALA A 24 -13.36 -17.27 -21.64
C ALA A 24 -11.88 -17.43 -21.23
N ALA A 25 -11.55 -17.18 -19.96
CA ALA A 25 -10.23 -17.40 -19.39
C ALA A 25 -9.97 -18.84 -18.90
N GLY A 26 -10.96 -19.75 -19.03
CA GLY A 26 -10.83 -21.18 -18.75
C GLY A 26 -11.66 -21.69 -17.55
N ALA A 27 -12.50 -20.86 -16.93
CA ALA A 27 -13.45 -21.32 -15.90
C ALA A 27 -14.65 -22.09 -16.52
N LYS A 28 -15.44 -22.74 -15.66
CA LYS A 28 -16.64 -23.51 -16.05
C LYS A 28 -17.84 -23.15 -15.18
N LEU A 29 -18.21 -21.87 -15.19
CA LEU A 29 -19.31 -21.31 -14.42
C LEU A 29 -20.61 -21.30 -15.23
N VAL A 30 -21.74 -21.35 -14.53
CA VAL A 30 -23.04 -20.92 -15.08
C VAL A 30 -23.12 -19.40 -14.95
N PRO A 31 -23.30 -18.65 -16.05
CA PRO A 31 -23.44 -17.19 -16.01
C PRO A 31 -24.85 -16.77 -15.53
N ASP A 32 -25.16 -17.03 -14.27
CA ASP A 32 -26.45 -16.74 -13.64
C ASP A 32 -26.57 -15.30 -13.08
N GLY A 33 -25.46 -14.56 -13.03
CA GLY A 33 -25.41 -13.23 -12.45
C GLY A 33 -25.37 -13.22 -10.93
N ASP A 34 -25.16 -14.36 -10.26
CA ASP A 34 -24.99 -14.46 -8.81
C ASP A 34 -23.52 -14.74 -8.45
N PHE A 35 -22.90 -13.82 -7.69
CA PHE A 35 -21.52 -13.98 -7.25
C PHE A 35 -21.51 -14.82 -5.98
N GLY A 36 -21.68 -16.13 -6.13
CA GLY A 36 -21.53 -17.12 -5.06
C GLY A 36 -20.13 -17.73 -4.99
N ASP A 37 -19.99 -18.78 -4.18
CA ASP A 37 -18.73 -19.48 -3.90
C ASP A 37 -17.97 -19.93 -5.17
N GLU A 38 -18.67 -20.46 -6.18
CA GLU A 38 -18.03 -20.93 -7.41
C GLU A 38 -17.45 -19.77 -8.23
N THR A 39 -18.15 -18.63 -8.27
CA THR A 39 -17.64 -17.42 -8.93
C THR A 39 -16.43 -16.89 -8.17
N GLU A 40 -16.46 -16.86 -6.84
CA GLU A 40 -15.31 -16.45 -6.03
C GLU A 40 -14.09 -17.35 -6.25
N LYS A 41 -14.27 -18.67 -6.23
CA LYS A 41 -13.22 -19.65 -6.53
C LYS A 41 -12.62 -19.42 -7.91
N ALA A 42 -13.44 -19.18 -8.93
CA ALA A 42 -12.98 -18.88 -10.28
C ALA A 42 -12.21 -17.56 -10.36
N VAL A 43 -12.64 -16.52 -9.64
CA VAL A 43 -11.89 -15.25 -9.54
C VAL A 43 -10.52 -15.49 -8.90
N ARG A 44 -10.45 -16.22 -7.78
CA ARG A 44 -9.18 -16.55 -7.12
C ARG A 44 -8.25 -17.34 -8.03
N ALA A 45 -8.78 -18.37 -8.71
CA ALA A 45 -8.01 -19.18 -9.65
C ALA A 45 -7.46 -18.33 -10.81
N TYR A 46 -8.27 -17.43 -11.35
CA TYR A 46 -7.85 -16.49 -12.39
C TYR A 46 -6.77 -15.53 -11.87
N GLN A 47 -6.96 -14.94 -10.69
CA GLN A 47 -5.99 -14.06 -10.06
C GLN A 47 -4.64 -14.77 -9.86
N LEU A 48 -4.64 -16.00 -9.34
CA LEU A 48 -3.42 -16.81 -9.21
C LEU A 48 -2.76 -17.09 -10.56
N LYS A 49 -3.53 -17.46 -11.59
CA LYS A 49 -3.03 -17.71 -12.95
C LYS A 49 -2.35 -16.48 -13.55
N MET A 50 -2.89 -15.29 -13.29
CA MET A 50 -2.33 -14.02 -13.75
C MET A 50 -1.28 -13.42 -12.81
N GLY A 51 -0.96 -14.11 -11.71
CA GLY A 51 -0.03 -13.62 -10.69
C GLY A 51 -0.56 -12.43 -9.89
N LEU A 52 -1.85 -12.12 -9.90
CA LEU A 52 -2.42 -11.07 -9.06
C LEU A 52 -2.48 -11.49 -7.58
N VAL A 53 -2.75 -10.55 -6.68
CA VAL A 53 -3.23 -10.87 -5.32
C VAL A 53 -4.55 -11.64 -5.45
N ALA A 54 -4.61 -12.83 -4.85
CA ALA A 54 -5.71 -13.77 -5.01
C ALA A 54 -6.76 -13.62 -3.90
N ASP A 55 -7.33 -12.42 -3.77
CA ASP A 55 -8.29 -12.03 -2.72
C ASP A 55 -9.75 -12.44 -3.01
N GLY A 56 -10.05 -12.97 -4.21
CA GLY A 56 -11.39 -13.39 -4.62
C GLY A 56 -12.32 -12.23 -4.99
N ILE A 57 -11.79 -11.01 -5.04
CA ILE A 57 -12.54 -9.80 -5.34
C ILE A 57 -12.21 -9.37 -6.77
N ALA A 58 -13.23 -9.27 -7.62
CA ALA A 58 -13.09 -8.70 -8.96
C ALA A 58 -13.13 -7.16 -8.87
N GLY A 59 -12.04 -6.59 -8.36
CA GLY A 59 -11.79 -5.15 -8.32
C GLY A 59 -11.13 -4.63 -9.61
N PRO A 60 -10.77 -3.33 -9.66
CA PRO A 60 -10.21 -2.71 -10.88
C PRO A 60 -9.00 -3.43 -11.47
N LYS A 61 -8.11 -3.98 -10.64
CA LYS A 61 -6.92 -4.73 -11.08
C LYS A 61 -7.30 -6.04 -11.79
N THR A 62 -8.20 -6.81 -11.20
CA THR A 62 -8.69 -8.07 -11.79
C THR A 62 -9.50 -7.84 -13.06
N LEU A 63 -10.36 -6.83 -13.07
CA LEU A 63 -11.15 -6.48 -14.25
C LEU A 63 -10.28 -5.96 -15.40
N ALA A 64 -9.23 -5.19 -15.11
CA ALA A 64 -8.25 -4.76 -16.11
C ALA A 64 -7.45 -5.95 -16.68
N ALA A 65 -7.03 -6.89 -15.83
CA ALA A 65 -6.34 -8.11 -16.27
C ALA A 65 -7.23 -8.96 -17.21
N LEU A 66 -8.52 -9.12 -16.87
CA LEU A 66 -9.49 -9.81 -17.73
C LEU A 66 -9.67 -9.12 -19.09
N ALA A 67 -9.49 -7.80 -19.14
CA ALA A 67 -9.49 -7.02 -20.38
C ALA A 67 -8.12 -7.01 -21.10
N GLY A 68 -7.12 -7.75 -20.62
CA GLY A 68 -5.80 -7.89 -21.25
C GLY A 68 -4.78 -6.81 -20.88
N ALA A 69 -5.00 -6.05 -19.81
CA ALA A 69 -4.04 -5.04 -19.36
C ALA A 69 -2.75 -5.66 -18.80
N ASP A 70 -1.63 -4.95 -18.98
CA ASP A 70 -0.36 -5.33 -18.34
C ASP A 70 -0.45 -5.18 -16.82
N CYS A 71 -0.10 -6.28 -16.12
CA CYS A 71 -0.13 -6.38 -14.66
C CYS A 71 1.28 -6.44 -14.05
N SER A 72 2.33 -6.24 -14.85
CA SER A 72 3.75 -6.36 -14.42
C SER A 72 4.13 -5.47 -13.23
N ARG A 73 3.49 -4.30 -13.10
CA ARG A 73 3.74 -3.34 -12.02
C ARG A 73 2.84 -3.55 -10.79
N LEU A 74 1.92 -4.50 -10.83
CA LEU A 74 0.99 -4.76 -9.73
C LEU A 74 1.61 -5.68 -8.67
N LEU A 75 1.06 -5.60 -7.46
CA LEU A 75 1.41 -6.52 -6.39
C LEU A 75 0.93 -7.94 -6.75
N ASN A 76 1.79 -8.93 -6.53
CA ASN A 76 1.51 -10.32 -6.90
C ASN A 76 1.45 -11.26 -5.68
N ASN A 77 0.72 -12.37 -5.81
CA ASN A 77 0.57 -13.35 -4.73
C ASN A 77 1.92 -13.93 -4.25
N ALA A 78 2.87 -14.15 -5.17
CA ALA A 78 4.19 -14.69 -4.82
C ALA A 78 4.94 -13.78 -3.84
N THR A 79 4.79 -12.45 -3.98
CA THR A 79 5.37 -11.45 -3.08
C THR A 79 4.75 -11.56 -1.68
N LEU A 80 3.43 -11.75 -1.57
CA LEU A 80 2.75 -11.96 -0.28
C LEU A 80 3.22 -13.25 0.39
N VAL A 81 3.36 -14.34 -0.37
CA VAL A 81 3.89 -15.63 0.12
C VAL A 81 5.32 -15.48 0.64
N ALA A 82 6.19 -14.79 -0.11
CA ALA A 82 7.56 -14.53 0.31
C ALA A 82 7.62 -13.69 1.59
N ALA A 83 6.78 -12.66 1.70
CA ALA A 83 6.68 -11.83 2.90
C ALA A 83 6.16 -12.60 4.11
N ALA A 84 5.16 -13.47 3.95
CA ALA A 84 4.65 -14.32 5.03
C ALA A 84 5.78 -15.19 5.62
N LYS A 85 6.56 -15.83 4.73
CA LYS A 85 7.74 -16.62 5.13
C LYS A 85 8.79 -15.78 5.82
N ARG A 86 9.14 -14.61 5.25
CA ARG A 86 10.16 -13.69 5.76
C ARG A 86 9.80 -13.14 7.16
N LEU A 87 8.55 -12.71 7.32
CA LEU A 87 8.04 -12.19 8.59
C LEU A 87 7.75 -13.30 9.61
N GLY A 88 7.69 -14.58 9.18
CA GLY A 88 7.36 -15.71 10.05
C GLY A 88 5.92 -15.64 10.56
N VAL A 89 4.98 -15.33 9.66
CA VAL A 89 3.54 -15.27 9.91
C VAL A 89 2.79 -16.10 8.87
N ASP A 90 1.55 -16.46 9.15
CA ASP A 90 0.70 -17.11 8.16
C ASP A 90 0.33 -16.15 7.01
N LEU A 91 0.04 -16.71 5.83
CA LEU A 91 -0.29 -15.94 4.64
C LEU A 91 -1.56 -15.10 4.82
N ALA A 92 -2.55 -15.60 5.57
CA ALA A 92 -3.79 -14.89 5.84
C ALA A 92 -3.53 -13.57 6.59
N SER A 93 -2.56 -13.53 7.50
CA SER A 93 -2.14 -12.30 8.20
C SER A 93 -1.57 -11.27 7.23
N VAL A 94 -0.77 -11.70 6.25
CA VAL A 94 -0.22 -10.78 5.22
C VAL A 94 -1.32 -10.27 4.30
N TYR A 95 -2.25 -11.14 3.88
CA TYR A 95 -3.41 -10.74 3.10
C TYR A 95 -4.29 -9.71 3.83
N ALA A 96 -4.57 -9.94 5.12
CA ALA A 96 -5.36 -9.04 5.94
C ALA A 96 -4.74 -7.65 6.04
N VAL A 97 -3.43 -7.61 6.31
CA VAL A 97 -2.69 -6.36 6.39
C VAL A 97 -2.61 -5.67 5.04
N ASN A 98 -2.35 -6.40 3.94
CA ASN A 98 -2.38 -5.84 2.60
C ASN A 98 -3.75 -5.25 2.25
N GLU A 99 -4.85 -5.92 2.61
CA GLU A 99 -6.21 -5.44 2.33
C GLU A 99 -6.53 -4.16 3.10
N VAL A 100 -6.13 -4.08 4.36
CA VAL A 100 -6.56 -3.00 5.27
C VAL A 100 -5.62 -1.80 5.28
N GLU A 101 -4.31 -2.04 5.20
CA GLU A 101 -3.29 -0.99 5.32
C GLU A 101 -2.86 -0.39 3.97
N SER A 102 -3.30 -0.99 2.86
CA SER A 102 -3.07 -0.46 1.52
C SER A 102 -4.15 0.55 1.14
N ASN A 103 -3.73 1.64 0.48
CA ASN A 103 -4.62 2.56 -0.25
C ASN A 103 -5.13 1.97 -1.59
N GLY A 104 -5.10 0.64 -1.74
CA GLY A 104 -5.52 -0.13 -2.91
C GLY A 104 -4.55 -0.03 -4.08
N ALA A 105 -4.61 1.08 -4.81
CA ALA A 105 -3.71 1.35 -5.93
C ALA A 105 -2.47 2.12 -5.45
N GLY A 106 -1.28 1.64 -5.80
CA GLY A 106 -0.01 2.29 -5.47
C GLY A 106 0.36 3.46 -6.38
N PHE A 107 -0.32 3.56 -7.53
CA PHE A 107 -0.08 4.55 -8.57
C PHE A 107 -1.33 5.40 -8.83
N LEU A 108 -1.10 6.62 -9.29
CA LEU A 108 -2.10 7.51 -9.87
C LEU A 108 -2.35 7.11 -11.34
N ALA A 109 -3.43 7.63 -11.93
CA ALA A 109 -3.79 7.33 -13.33
C ALA A 109 -2.69 7.74 -14.34
N ASN A 110 -1.85 8.71 -14.00
CA ASN A 110 -0.70 9.12 -14.83
C ASN A 110 0.57 8.28 -14.61
N GLY A 111 0.46 7.16 -13.86
CA GLY A 111 1.56 6.23 -13.63
C GLY A 111 2.57 6.64 -12.55
N LYS A 112 2.43 7.83 -11.95
CA LYS A 112 3.26 8.26 -10.80
C LYS A 112 2.81 7.55 -9.52
N PRO A 113 3.71 7.21 -8.58
CA PRO A 113 3.32 6.64 -7.31
C PRO A 113 2.43 7.62 -6.54
N LYS A 114 1.46 7.11 -5.78
CA LYS A 114 0.73 7.94 -4.82
C LYS A 114 1.71 8.45 -3.77
N ILE A 115 1.63 9.74 -3.46
CA ILE A 115 2.43 10.36 -2.41
C ILE A 115 1.56 11.30 -1.59
N LEU A 116 2.00 11.60 -0.37
CA LEU A 116 1.56 12.74 0.40
C LEU A 116 2.80 13.50 0.90
N TYR A 117 2.89 14.79 0.58
CA TYR A 117 3.99 15.63 1.03
C TYR A 117 3.63 16.30 2.37
N GLU A 118 4.50 16.13 3.36
CA GLU A 118 4.30 16.58 4.73
C GLU A 118 5.15 17.81 5.04
N ARG A 119 4.55 19.01 4.96
CA ARG A 119 5.24 20.29 5.21
C ARG A 119 5.86 20.41 6.61
N HIS A 120 5.33 19.68 7.57
CA HIS A 120 5.82 19.63 8.95
C HIS A 120 6.99 18.68 9.12
N VAL A 121 7.01 17.59 8.35
CA VAL A 121 8.18 16.74 8.25
C VAL A 121 9.30 17.51 7.55
N MET A 122 9.01 18.28 6.49
CA MET A 122 10.02 19.12 5.83
C MET A 122 10.68 20.10 6.81
N HIS A 123 9.90 20.81 7.61
CA HIS A 123 10.43 21.69 8.65
C HIS A 123 11.35 20.92 9.62
N ALA A 124 10.89 19.77 10.13
CA ALA A 124 11.69 18.95 11.02
C ALA A 124 12.98 18.43 10.38
N ARG A 125 12.95 18.00 9.11
CA ARG A 125 14.11 17.47 8.37
C ARG A 125 15.15 18.55 8.05
N LEU A 126 14.71 19.80 7.83
CA LEU A 126 15.58 20.97 7.67
C LEU A 126 16.32 21.34 8.97
N CYS A 127 15.79 20.96 10.14
CA CYS A 127 16.39 21.24 11.44
C CYS A 127 17.47 20.23 11.85
N LEU A 128 17.67 19.14 11.08
CA LEU A 128 18.59 18.07 11.45
C LEU A 128 20.04 18.44 11.16
N VAL A 129 20.90 18.19 12.15
CA VAL A 129 22.35 18.18 11.99
C VAL A 129 22.73 16.96 11.16
N ARG A 130 23.41 17.18 10.03
CA ARG A 130 23.84 16.12 9.11
C ARG A 130 25.34 16.11 8.88
N ASN A 131 26.00 17.25 9.06
CA ASN A 131 27.43 17.40 8.87
C ASN A 131 28.11 17.90 10.14
N GLU A 132 29.39 17.58 10.27
CA GLU A 132 30.24 18.17 11.29
C GLU A 132 30.28 19.70 11.11
N GLY A 133 30.01 20.44 12.18
CA GLY A 133 29.94 21.91 12.17
C GLY A 133 28.54 22.51 11.97
N ASP A 134 27.52 21.69 11.70
CA ASP A 134 26.14 22.18 11.66
C ASP A 134 25.71 22.74 13.03
N ASN A 135 25.21 23.97 13.03
CA ASN A 135 24.66 24.60 14.24
C ASN A 135 23.14 24.42 14.29
N SER A 136 22.65 23.63 15.25
CA SER A 136 21.22 23.31 15.40
C SER A 136 20.34 24.56 15.54
N ALA A 137 20.78 25.58 16.29
CA ALA A 137 20.00 26.82 16.45
C ALA A 137 19.89 27.60 15.12
N ALA A 138 20.98 27.65 14.34
CA ALA A 138 20.96 28.27 13.02
C ALA A 138 20.07 27.51 12.02
N LEU A 139 20.08 26.18 12.06
CA LEU A 139 19.21 25.35 11.23
C LEU A 139 17.73 25.57 11.56
N ILE A 140 17.37 25.62 12.84
CA ILE A 140 16.00 25.91 13.28
C ILE A 140 15.57 27.32 12.83
N ALA A 141 16.41 28.33 13.04
CA ALA A 141 16.12 29.69 12.62
C ALA A 141 15.90 29.79 11.10
N ARG A 142 16.73 29.11 10.30
CA ARG A 142 16.56 29.02 8.85
C ARG A 142 15.26 28.30 8.46
N ALA A 143 14.93 27.19 9.11
CA ALA A 143 13.69 26.46 8.84
C ALA A 143 12.44 27.29 9.16
N ASP A 144 12.47 28.08 10.24
CA ASP A 144 11.38 29.01 10.59
C ASP A 144 11.27 30.17 9.59
N GLN A 145 12.41 30.71 9.11
CA GLN A 145 12.40 31.71 8.03
C GLN A 145 11.80 31.14 6.74
N LEU A 146 12.17 29.92 6.36
CA LEU A 146 11.59 29.22 5.21
C LEU A 146 10.10 28.95 5.40
N ALA A 147 9.66 28.64 6.63
CA ALA A 147 8.24 28.48 6.94
C ALA A 147 7.44 29.78 6.77
N ALA A 148 8.03 30.93 7.08
CA ALA A 148 7.41 32.23 6.85
C ALA A 148 7.34 32.57 5.34
N GLN A 149 8.37 32.23 4.56
CA GLN A 149 8.43 32.51 3.12
C GLN A 149 7.58 31.53 2.29
N HIS A 150 7.50 30.26 2.72
CA HIS A 150 6.86 29.18 1.97
C HIS A 150 5.92 28.34 2.86
N PRO A 151 4.87 28.93 3.49
CA PRO A 151 4.04 28.27 4.51
C PRO A 151 3.26 27.03 4.02
N ASN A 152 3.12 26.86 2.70
CA ASN A 152 2.49 25.70 2.08
C ASN A 152 3.45 24.50 1.90
N LEU A 153 4.77 24.76 1.94
CA LEU A 153 5.83 23.76 1.75
C LEU A 153 6.59 23.49 3.04
N VAL A 154 6.78 24.49 3.91
CA VAL A 154 7.47 24.35 5.19
C VAL A 154 6.58 24.95 6.27
N ASN A 155 6.24 24.19 7.31
CA ASN A 155 5.43 24.69 8.42
C ASN A 155 5.56 23.77 9.62
N ARG A 156 5.61 24.28 10.86
CA ARG A 156 5.62 23.41 12.05
C ARG A 156 4.34 22.58 12.21
N ALA A 157 3.22 23.05 11.66
CA ALA A 157 1.94 22.37 11.71
C ALA A 157 1.69 21.50 10.45
N PRO A 158 1.05 20.33 10.59
CA PRO A 158 0.65 19.50 9.45
C PRO A 158 -0.38 20.21 8.56
N GLY A 159 -0.65 19.67 7.37
CA GLY A 159 -1.65 20.20 6.43
C GLY A 159 -1.10 20.80 5.14
N GLY A 160 -1.96 21.58 4.47
CA GLY A 160 -1.68 22.12 3.14
C GLY A 160 -1.80 21.09 2.01
N TYR A 161 -2.46 19.96 2.28
CA TYR A 161 -2.62 18.86 1.33
C TYR A 161 -3.49 19.29 0.14
N ALA A 162 -3.00 19.04 -1.07
CA ALA A 162 -3.74 19.20 -2.31
C ALA A 162 -4.31 17.86 -2.81
N GLY A 163 -3.60 16.75 -2.51
CA GLY A 163 -4.00 15.40 -2.90
C GLY A 163 -3.74 15.05 -4.36
N GLY A 164 -3.74 13.75 -4.67
CA GLY A 164 -3.60 13.24 -6.03
C GLY A 164 -2.31 13.68 -6.72
N THR A 165 -2.42 14.14 -7.97
CA THR A 165 -1.27 14.57 -8.78
C THR A 165 -0.64 15.87 -8.29
N ALA A 166 -1.38 16.72 -7.58
CA ALA A 166 -0.89 18.00 -7.09
C ALA A 166 0.18 17.85 -5.99
N GLU A 167 0.19 16.73 -5.25
CA GLU A 167 1.24 16.43 -4.28
C GLU A 167 2.63 16.30 -4.94
N HIS A 168 2.69 15.81 -6.19
CA HIS A 168 3.95 15.77 -6.95
C HIS A 168 4.47 17.15 -7.29
N GLN A 169 3.58 18.12 -7.53
CA GLN A 169 3.99 19.50 -7.73
C GLN A 169 4.49 20.13 -6.42
N ARG A 170 3.82 19.86 -5.30
CA ARG A 170 4.29 20.32 -3.97
C ARG A 170 5.68 19.78 -3.66
N LEU A 171 5.90 18.47 -3.85
CA LEU A 171 7.20 17.84 -3.65
C LEU A 171 8.26 18.41 -4.61
N ALA A 172 7.93 18.60 -5.89
CA ALA A 172 8.84 19.22 -6.86
C ALA A 172 9.25 20.63 -6.43
N ASN A 173 8.30 21.43 -5.95
CA ASN A 173 8.57 22.78 -5.45
C ASN A 173 9.44 22.74 -4.17
N ALA A 174 9.20 21.80 -3.27
CA ALA A 174 9.99 21.63 -2.05
C ALA A 174 11.45 21.24 -2.32
N ARG A 175 11.72 20.47 -3.39
CA ARG A 175 13.08 20.10 -3.80
C ARG A 175 13.94 21.31 -4.21
N TYR A 176 13.34 22.42 -4.65
CA TYR A 176 14.09 23.66 -4.88
C TYR A 176 14.58 24.31 -3.59
N ILE A 177 13.96 24.00 -2.44
CA ILE A 177 14.41 24.49 -1.12
C ILE A 177 15.53 23.61 -0.60
N ASP A 178 15.29 22.30 -0.51
CA ASP A 178 16.26 21.29 -0.12
C ASP A 178 15.79 19.91 -0.63
N THR A 179 16.54 19.32 -1.56
CA THR A 179 16.17 18.05 -2.20
C THR A 179 16.09 16.88 -1.22
N LEU A 180 17.07 16.76 -0.32
CA LEU A 180 17.16 15.63 0.61
C LEU A 180 16.02 15.69 1.62
N ALA A 181 15.84 16.84 2.27
CA ALA A 181 14.75 17.04 3.23
C ALA A 181 13.39 16.87 2.55
N ALA A 182 13.20 17.36 1.32
CA ALA A 182 11.94 17.19 0.58
C ALA A 182 11.63 15.72 0.29
N ASN A 183 12.63 14.97 -0.20
CA ASN A 183 12.48 13.53 -0.51
C ASN A 183 12.13 12.70 0.72
N GLU A 184 12.75 13.02 1.85
CA GLU A 184 12.48 12.39 3.14
C GLU A 184 11.09 12.74 3.71
N SER A 185 10.52 13.87 3.28
CA SER A 185 9.28 14.44 3.82
C SER A 185 8.02 14.06 3.06
N ALA A 186 8.11 13.07 2.16
CA ALA A 186 6.94 12.50 1.49
C ALA A 186 6.73 11.05 1.91
N SER A 187 5.47 10.64 2.03
CA SER A 187 5.05 9.24 2.07
C SER A 187 4.89 8.70 0.65
N TRP A 188 5.14 7.42 0.44
CA TRP A 188 5.16 6.82 -0.90
C TRP A 188 4.35 5.54 -1.02
N GLY A 189 3.71 5.40 -2.19
CA GLY A 189 3.09 4.18 -2.64
C GLY A 189 1.82 3.78 -1.90
N ALA A 190 1.40 2.54 -2.12
CA ALA A 190 0.17 1.97 -1.58
C ALA A 190 0.12 1.99 -0.04
N PHE A 191 1.26 1.84 0.62
CA PHE A 191 1.39 1.73 2.08
C PHE A 191 1.84 3.03 2.77
N GLN A 192 2.10 4.09 2.00
CA GLN A 192 2.46 5.41 2.54
C GLN A 192 3.69 5.40 3.47
N ILE A 193 4.73 4.63 3.11
CA ILE A 193 5.98 4.63 3.87
C ILE A 193 6.71 5.96 3.65
N MET A 194 7.11 6.62 4.75
CA MET A 194 7.82 7.90 4.71
C MET A 194 9.26 7.76 4.21
N GLY A 195 9.69 8.69 3.35
CA GLY A 195 11.04 8.71 2.77
C GLY A 195 12.15 8.77 3.80
N TYR A 196 11.96 9.45 4.95
CA TYR A 196 12.96 9.50 6.02
C TYR A 196 13.24 8.13 6.66
N HIS A 197 12.46 7.09 6.36
CA HIS A 197 12.75 5.74 6.80
C HIS A 197 13.77 5.00 5.91
N ALA A 198 14.11 5.51 4.71
CA ALA A 198 14.89 4.78 3.72
C ALA A 198 16.14 4.07 4.28
N GLU A 199 17.03 4.81 4.96
CA GLU A 199 18.25 4.23 5.55
C GLU A 199 17.95 3.20 6.65
N ARG A 200 16.98 3.48 7.53
CA ARG A 200 16.55 2.54 8.58
C ARG A 200 16.00 1.24 7.99
N LEU A 201 15.43 1.30 6.79
CA LEU A 201 14.92 0.15 6.05
C LEU A 201 15.99 -0.49 5.14
N GLY A 202 17.25 -0.09 5.26
CA GLY A 202 18.36 -0.68 4.51
C GLY A 202 18.34 -0.38 3.02
N TYR A 203 17.75 0.75 2.61
CA TYR A 203 18.02 1.32 1.29
C TYR A 203 19.31 2.15 1.34
N ALA A 204 20.05 2.20 0.24
CA ALA A 204 21.30 2.94 0.12
C ALA A 204 21.10 4.46 0.26
N SER A 205 19.94 4.96 -0.18
CA SER A 205 19.55 6.36 -0.02
C SER A 205 18.03 6.54 -0.17
N VAL A 206 17.53 7.73 0.17
CA VAL A 206 16.14 8.10 -0.12
C VAL A 206 15.86 8.13 -1.64
N ASP A 207 16.86 8.42 -2.47
CA ASP A 207 16.70 8.42 -3.93
C ASP A 207 16.54 7.01 -4.49
N GLU A 208 17.28 6.03 -3.96
CA GLU A 208 17.07 4.61 -4.30
C GLU A 208 15.67 4.16 -3.87
N PHE A 209 15.29 4.47 -2.63
CA PHE A 209 13.95 4.18 -2.12
C PHE A 209 12.87 4.75 -3.06
N ILE A 210 12.95 6.02 -3.43
CA ILE A 210 12.00 6.68 -4.33
C ILE A 210 12.00 6.02 -5.72
N THR A 211 13.16 5.65 -6.25
CA THR A 211 13.28 4.95 -7.54
C THR A 211 12.51 3.63 -7.51
N LEU A 212 12.63 2.87 -6.43
CA LEU A 212 11.91 1.62 -6.25
C LEU A 212 10.40 1.85 -6.08
N MET A 213 9.97 2.91 -5.38
CA MET A 213 8.55 3.26 -5.27
C MET A 213 7.89 3.58 -6.63
N HIS A 214 8.67 4.05 -7.62
CA HIS A 214 8.21 4.27 -8.99
C HIS A 214 8.13 2.97 -9.80
N ARG A 215 8.93 1.95 -9.46
CA ARG A 215 9.08 0.74 -10.26
C ARG A 215 7.80 -0.11 -10.23
N SER A 216 7.34 -0.54 -9.06
CA SER A 216 6.17 -1.42 -8.94
C SER A 216 5.46 -1.32 -7.59
N GLU A 217 4.22 -1.82 -7.50
CA GLU A 217 3.53 -2.01 -6.22
C GLU A 217 4.18 -3.11 -5.38
N ALA A 218 4.88 -4.07 -5.99
CA ALA A 218 5.68 -5.06 -5.27
C ALA A 218 6.82 -4.40 -4.49
N ASP A 219 7.46 -3.38 -5.07
CA ASP A 219 8.49 -2.58 -4.37
C ASP A 219 7.91 -1.75 -3.24
N GLN A 220 6.73 -1.17 -3.44
CA GLN A 220 6.02 -0.43 -2.40
C GLN A 220 5.63 -1.34 -1.24
N PHE A 221 5.22 -2.58 -1.54
CA PHE A 221 4.96 -3.60 -0.53
C PHE A 221 6.24 -4.08 0.17
N GLU A 222 7.36 -4.21 -0.55
CA GLU A 222 8.66 -4.54 0.05
C GLU A 222 9.09 -3.48 1.08
N ALA A 223 8.91 -2.19 0.80
CA ALA A 223 9.15 -1.14 1.79
C ALA A 223 8.30 -1.31 3.04
N PHE A 224 7.04 -1.70 2.88
CA PHE A 224 6.13 -1.98 3.99
C PHE A 224 6.57 -3.21 4.81
N VAL A 225 7.02 -4.29 4.16
CA VAL A 225 7.55 -5.48 4.83
C VAL A 225 8.80 -5.12 5.65
N ARG A 226 9.74 -4.38 5.06
CA ARG A 226 10.94 -3.90 5.78
C ARG A 226 10.57 -2.99 6.95
N PHE A 227 9.53 -2.16 6.80
CA PHE A 227 9.04 -1.31 7.88
C PHE A 227 8.54 -2.12 9.08
N ILE A 228 7.79 -3.19 8.82
CA ILE A 228 7.36 -4.13 9.87
C ILE A 228 8.57 -4.77 10.55
N GLU A 229 9.56 -5.25 9.79
CA GLU A 229 10.75 -5.90 10.34
C GLU A 229 11.62 -4.98 11.19
N ALA A 230 11.73 -3.71 10.79
CA ALA A 230 12.52 -2.70 11.50
C ALA A 230 11.90 -2.30 12.86
N ASP A 231 10.64 -2.66 13.13
CA ASP A 231 9.98 -2.47 14.42
C ASP A 231 9.63 -3.82 15.05
N ALA A 232 10.51 -4.29 15.94
CA ALA A 232 10.35 -5.57 16.63
C ALA A 232 9.03 -5.69 17.40
N ALA A 233 8.48 -4.58 17.91
CA ALA A 233 7.24 -4.61 18.65
C ALA A 233 6.01 -4.65 17.72
N LEU A 234 6.08 -3.99 16.57
CA LEU A 234 5.09 -4.11 15.50
C LEU A 234 5.07 -5.53 14.93
N LEU A 235 6.23 -6.10 14.59
CA LEU A 235 6.34 -7.49 14.13
C LEU A 235 5.83 -8.48 15.17
N LYS A 236 6.16 -8.28 16.45
CA LYS A 236 5.64 -9.12 17.54
C LYS A 236 4.12 -9.06 17.64
N ALA A 237 3.53 -7.87 17.48
CA ALA A 237 2.08 -7.71 17.48
C ALA A 237 1.43 -8.45 16.29
N LEU A 238 2.01 -8.36 15.09
CA LEU A 238 1.55 -9.07 13.90
C LEU A 238 1.62 -10.59 14.09
N LYS A 239 2.77 -11.12 14.54
CA LYS A 239 2.96 -12.55 14.82
C LYS A 239 1.94 -13.10 15.82
N ALA A 240 1.68 -12.32 16.86
CA ALA A 240 0.71 -12.67 17.89
C ALA A 240 -0.75 -12.33 17.52
N LYS A 241 -1.01 -11.82 16.29
CA LYS A 241 -2.33 -11.39 15.80
C LYS A 241 -3.03 -10.40 16.74
N LYS A 242 -2.25 -9.56 17.42
CA LYS A 242 -2.76 -8.50 18.29
C LYS A 242 -3.15 -7.30 17.44
N TRP A 243 -4.27 -7.40 16.72
CA TRP A 243 -4.68 -6.43 15.70
C TRP A 243 -4.78 -4.99 16.22
N ALA A 244 -5.29 -4.78 17.43
CA ALA A 244 -5.33 -3.46 18.06
C ALA A 244 -3.94 -2.89 18.36
N ASP A 245 -3.00 -3.72 18.86
CA ASP A 245 -1.61 -3.29 19.09
C ASP A 245 -0.88 -3.01 17.78
N PHE A 246 -1.10 -3.84 16.75
CA PHE A 246 -0.55 -3.62 15.42
C PHE A 246 -1.08 -2.32 14.81
N ALA A 247 -2.40 -2.15 14.76
CA ALA A 247 -3.06 -0.99 14.18
C ALA A 247 -2.67 0.31 14.90
N ARG A 248 -2.59 0.31 16.24
CA ARG A 248 -2.14 1.48 17.00
C ARG A 248 -0.71 1.90 16.67
N ARG A 249 0.19 0.94 16.46
CA ARG A 249 1.60 1.20 16.14
C ARG A 249 1.77 1.68 14.70
N TYR A 250 1.00 1.13 13.78
CA TYR A 250 1.09 1.47 12.36
C TYR A 250 0.31 2.75 12.01
N ASN A 251 -0.96 2.84 12.41
CA ASN A 251 -1.88 3.95 12.10
C ASN A 251 -1.91 5.05 13.16
N GLY A 252 -1.18 4.88 14.26
CA GLY A 252 -1.13 5.84 15.37
C GLY A 252 -2.31 5.75 16.34
N PRO A 253 -2.38 6.67 17.33
CA PRO A 253 -3.34 6.60 18.43
C PRO A 253 -4.81 6.73 18.00
N ALA A 254 -5.08 7.26 16.80
CA ALA A 254 -6.42 7.41 16.26
C ALA A 254 -6.96 6.14 15.55
N TYR A 255 -6.20 5.04 15.52
CA TYR A 255 -6.55 3.82 14.75
C TYR A 255 -7.99 3.31 15.01
N ALA A 256 -8.44 3.33 16.26
CA ALA A 256 -9.75 2.82 16.66
C ALA A 256 -10.91 3.63 16.06
N ARG A 257 -10.73 4.95 15.82
CA ARG A 257 -11.76 5.80 15.18
C ARG A 257 -12.06 5.33 13.75
N ASN A 258 -11.08 4.75 13.08
CA ASN A 258 -11.17 4.24 11.72
C ASN A 258 -11.38 2.71 11.67
N LEU A 259 -11.57 2.07 12.83
CA LEU A 259 -11.82 0.64 13.01
C LEU A 259 -10.75 -0.25 12.39
N TYR A 260 -9.48 0.18 12.37
CA TYR A 260 -8.39 -0.57 11.74
C TYR A 260 -8.21 -1.96 12.36
N ASP A 261 -8.30 -2.06 13.68
CA ASP A 261 -8.27 -3.30 14.44
C ASP A 261 -9.36 -4.29 14.03
N VAL A 262 -10.62 -3.84 14.01
CA VAL A 262 -11.77 -4.67 13.64
C VAL A 262 -11.69 -5.08 12.16
N LYS A 263 -11.24 -4.16 11.29
CA LYS A 263 -11.05 -4.45 9.87
C LYS A 263 -9.98 -5.52 9.65
N LEU A 264 -8.83 -5.40 10.33
CA LEU A 264 -7.74 -6.37 10.27
C LEU A 264 -8.19 -7.74 10.76
N GLU A 265 -8.88 -7.81 11.90
CA GLU A 265 -9.38 -9.06 12.46
C GLU A 265 -10.36 -9.75 11.50
N ARG A 266 -11.33 -9.01 10.97
CA ARG A 266 -12.31 -9.55 10.01
C ARG A 266 -11.66 -9.97 8.70
N ALA A 267 -10.69 -9.21 8.21
CA ALA A 267 -9.95 -9.56 7.00
C ALA A 267 -9.14 -10.84 7.23
N TYR A 268 -8.45 -10.96 8.37
CA TYR A 268 -7.73 -12.16 8.74
C TYR A 268 -8.65 -13.39 8.77
N GLN A 269 -9.79 -13.31 9.45
CA GLN A 269 -10.76 -14.41 9.51
C GLN A 269 -11.19 -14.86 8.11
N ARG A 270 -11.59 -13.92 7.25
CA ARG A 270 -11.95 -14.24 5.85
C ARG A 270 -10.82 -14.93 5.12
N HIS A 271 -9.59 -14.43 5.23
CA HIS A 271 -8.41 -14.99 4.54
C HIS A 271 -7.95 -16.34 5.12
N ALA A 272 -8.21 -16.59 6.39
CA ALA A 272 -7.95 -17.87 7.04
C ALA A 272 -8.97 -18.93 6.59
N ASP A 273 -10.26 -18.58 6.52
CA ASP A 273 -11.35 -19.50 6.19
C ASP A 273 -11.31 -19.96 4.71
N CYS A 274 -10.99 -19.07 3.77
CA CYS A 274 -10.87 -19.38 2.34
C CYS A 274 -9.61 -20.19 1.97
N GLY A 275 -8.60 -20.29 2.84
CA GLY A 275 -7.28 -20.82 2.48
C GLY A 275 -6.56 -19.98 1.39
N CYS A 276 -6.78 -18.67 1.39
CA CYS A 276 -6.36 -17.76 0.33
C CYS A 276 -4.85 -17.85 0.01
N GLY A 277 -4.50 -17.92 -1.28
CA GLY A 277 -3.12 -17.93 -1.76
C GLY A 277 -2.34 -19.24 -1.54
N GLY A 278 -2.93 -20.26 -0.91
CA GLY A 278 -2.40 -21.62 -0.87
C GLY A 278 -2.47 -22.29 -2.25
N GLN A 279 -1.62 -23.29 -2.51
CA GLN A 279 -1.75 -24.11 -3.72
C GLN A 279 -3.17 -24.68 -3.76
N VAL A 280 -3.96 -24.25 -4.74
CA VAL A 280 -5.24 -24.87 -5.06
C VAL A 280 -4.93 -26.34 -5.30
N LYS A 281 -5.36 -27.22 -4.38
CA LYS A 281 -5.37 -28.66 -4.68
C LYS A 281 -6.34 -28.82 -5.84
N VAL A 282 -5.81 -28.92 -7.05
CA VAL A 282 -6.58 -29.34 -8.21
C VAL A 282 -7.04 -30.74 -7.87
N ALA A 283 -8.33 -30.90 -7.57
CA ALA A 283 -8.94 -32.22 -7.53
C ALA A 283 -8.78 -32.79 -8.95
N VAL A 284 -7.94 -33.81 -9.06
CA VAL A 284 -7.78 -34.64 -10.26
C VAL A 284 -9.06 -35.45 -10.45
#